data_AF-A0A932SF07-F1
#
_entry.id   AF-A0A932SF07-F1
#
_cell.length_a   1.000
_cell.length_b   1.000
_cell.length_c   1.000
_cell.angle_alpha   90.00
_cell.angle_beta   90.00
_cell.angle_gamma   90.00
#
_symmetry.space_group_name_H-M   'P 1'
#
loop_
_entity.id
_entity.type
_entity.pdbx_description
1 polymer ?
#
loop_
_entity_poly.entity_id
_entity_poly.type
_entity_poly.pdbx_seq_one_letter_code
_entity_poly.pdbx_strand_id
1 'polypeptide(L)'
;MRKAPNPKAVELGKALFFDARLSGDASISCATCHNSENGFTTTMPLSEAYPGSKHWRNAPTLLNIVYKGKTYGWDGMLDDLDDMLRDMITDSMNMNMDMQLMQERFKQDPKFVALAKEGYGDKAMGTSQKGEITHYMIRNALIQFLETLVSKNVPFDKGNLSEKAKEGMALFKGKAGCIQCHNGPYFSDNKPHNTGIPENPEVFKDPQRHFTYVAYMMFMGVDNRMNWRRDVGYYTISKDKKDVGKFITPTLRELKSTAPYMHNG
;
A
#
# COMPACT_ATOMS: atom_id res chain seq x y z
N MET A 1 5.21 21.02 4.01
CA MET A 1 6.15 20.17 3.24
C MET A 1 6.66 19.09 4.17
N ARG A 2 6.66 17.81 3.74
CA ARG A 2 7.28 16.73 4.54
C ARG A 2 8.79 16.96 4.58
N LYS A 3 9.41 16.72 5.74
CA LYS A 3 10.86 16.86 5.91
C LYS A 3 11.57 15.79 5.08
N ALA A 4 12.73 16.13 4.51
CA ALA A 4 13.53 15.15 3.78
C ALA A 4 13.85 13.93 4.69
N PRO A 5 13.77 12.69 4.16
CA PRO A 5 14.09 11.49 4.94
C PRO A 5 15.52 11.54 5.49
N ASN A 6 15.69 11.14 6.75
CA ASN A 6 17.01 10.93 7.35
C ASN A 6 17.62 9.65 6.77
N PRO A 7 18.77 9.72 6.06
CA PRO A 7 19.39 8.54 5.46
C PRO A 7 19.62 7.38 6.44
N LYS A 8 19.94 7.67 7.71
CA LYS A 8 20.15 6.64 8.73
C LYS A 8 18.85 5.98 9.18
N ALA A 9 17.76 6.73 9.27
CA ALA A 9 16.44 6.17 9.56
C ALA A 9 15.88 5.38 8.37
N VAL A 10 16.23 5.78 7.14
CA VAL A 10 15.90 5.03 5.91
C VAL A 10 16.54 3.64 5.93
N GLU A 11 17.79 3.50 6.38
CA GLU A 11 18.41 2.17 6.49
C GLU A 11 17.70 1.26 7.50
N LEU A 12 17.24 1.81 8.65
CA LEU A 12 16.37 1.06 9.56
C LEU A 12 15.05 0.65 8.89
N GLY A 13 14.38 1.59 8.22
CA GLY A 13 13.12 1.33 7.52
C GLY A 13 13.25 0.28 6.43
N LYS A 14 14.35 0.34 5.66
CA LYS A 14 14.69 -0.67 4.66
C LYS A 14 14.91 -2.03 5.31
N ALA A 15 15.68 -2.11 6.40
CA ALA A 15 15.89 -3.37 7.10
C ALA A 15 14.56 -3.98 7.59
N LEU A 16 13.66 -3.16 8.15
CA LEU A 16 12.33 -3.57 8.62
C LEU A 16 11.44 -4.05 7.46
N PHE A 17 11.46 -3.37 6.32
CA PHE A 17 10.60 -3.66 5.16
C PHE A 17 10.78 -5.09 4.63
N PHE A 18 12.00 -5.62 4.71
CA PHE A 18 12.34 -6.96 4.26
C PHE A 18 12.39 -8.01 5.39
N ASP A 19 12.16 -7.63 6.65
CA ASP A 19 12.25 -8.54 7.78
C ASP A 19 10.90 -9.18 8.10
N ALA A 20 10.81 -10.51 7.98
CA ALA A 20 9.57 -11.23 8.21
C ALA A 20 9.09 -11.14 9.67
N ARG A 21 9.99 -10.83 10.61
CA ARG A 21 9.64 -10.63 12.03
C ARG A 21 8.75 -9.41 12.26
N LEU A 22 8.43 -8.63 11.23
CA LEU A 22 7.39 -7.60 11.29
C LEU A 22 5.96 -8.19 11.30
N SER A 23 5.78 -9.47 10.92
CA SER A 23 4.49 -10.19 11.02
C SER A 23 4.40 -11.05 12.30
N GLY A 24 3.18 -11.31 12.76
CA GLY A 24 2.89 -11.94 14.05
C GLY A 24 3.65 -13.25 14.26
N ASP A 25 3.59 -14.16 13.29
CA ASP A 25 4.27 -15.47 13.26
C ASP A 25 5.65 -15.45 12.60
N ALA A 26 6.14 -14.26 12.22
CA ALA A 26 7.39 -14.05 11.51
C ALA A 26 7.49 -14.76 10.13
N SER A 27 6.36 -14.99 9.46
CA SER A 27 6.31 -15.69 8.16
C SER A 27 6.41 -14.76 6.93
N ILE A 28 5.99 -13.50 7.05
CA ILE A 28 5.92 -12.56 5.93
C ILE A 28 6.46 -11.17 6.30
N SER A 29 6.93 -10.44 5.29
CA SER A 29 7.34 -9.04 5.40
C SER A 29 6.56 -8.16 4.43
N CYS A 30 6.78 -6.84 4.45
CA CYS A 30 6.22 -5.94 3.44
C CYS A 30 6.63 -6.39 2.02
N ALA A 31 7.87 -6.85 1.86
CA ALA A 31 8.43 -7.31 0.60
C ALA A 31 7.80 -8.60 0.06
N THR A 32 7.11 -9.38 0.89
CA THR A 32 6.36 -10.57 0.44
C THR A 32 5.26 -10.18 -0.55
N CYS A 33 4.53 -9.09 -0.26
CA CYS A 33 3.46 -8.59 -1.13
C CYS A 33 3.90 -7.43 -2.03
N HIS A 34 4.93 -6.68 -1.62
CA HIS A 34 5.48 -5.54 -2.34
C HIS A 34 6.94 -5.80 -2.76
N ASN A 35 7.12 -6.73 -3.71
CA ASN A 35 8.44 -7.17 -4.14
C ASN A 35 9.15 -6.08 -4.97
N SER A 36 10.37 -5.72 -4.56
CA SER A 36 11.16 -4.67 -5.23
C SER A 36 11.54 -4.98 -6.68
N GLU A 37 11.68 -6.25 -7.05
CA GLU A 37 11.97 -6.68 -8.43
C GLU A 37 10.76 -6.47 -9.36
N ASN A 38 9.56 -6.46 -8.78
CA ASN A 38 8.28 -6.30 -9.49
C ASN A 38 7.65 -4.95 -9.15
N GLY A 39 8.44 -3.87 -9.15
CA GLY A 39 7.92 -2.52 -8.94
C GLY A 39 7.22 -2.30 -7.58
N PHE A 40 7.62 -3.01 -6.53
CA PHE A 40 6.98 -3.00 -5.20
C PHE A 40 5.49 -3.38 -5.25
N THR A 41 5.14 -4.36 -6.08
CA THR A 41 3.83 -5.03 -6.11
C THR A 41 4.02 -6.56 -6.10
N THR A 42 2.92 -7.29 -6.26
CA THR A 42 2.88 -8.72 -6.54
C THR A 42 2.69 -8.97 -8.03
N THR A 43 3.20 -10.08 -8.54
CA THR A 43 2.93 -10.58 -9.90
C THR A 43 1.65 -11.40 -9.97
N MET A 44 1.01 -11.67 -8.83
CA MET A 44 -0.25 -12.41 -8.74
C MET A 44 -1.45 -11.48 -8.92
N PRO A 45 -2.54 -11.94 -9.57
CA PRO A 45 -3.76 -11.16 -9.67
C PRO A 45 -4.33 -10.74 -8.32
N LEU A 46 -4.33 -11.67 -7.36
CA LEU A 46 -4.79 -11.46 -6.00
C LEU A 46 -3.67 -11.80 -5.04
N SER A 47 -3.40 -10.92 -4.07
CA SER A 47 -2.26 -11.08 -3.17
C SER A 47 -2.40 -12.28 -2.24
N GLU A 48 -1.26 -12.81 -1.82
CA GLU A 48 -1.18 -13.63 -0.61
C GLU A 48 -1.43 -12.76 0.64
N ALA A 49 -1.57 -13.40 1.79
CA ALA A 49 -1.96 -12.76 3.04
C ALA A 49 -1.35 -13.53 4.23
N TYR A 50 -1.67 -13.13 5.47
CA TYR A 50 -1.22 -13.82 6.67
C TYR A 50 -1.63 -15.31 6.63
N PRO A 51 -0.80 -16.26 7.10
CA PRO A 51 -1.13 -17.67 7.07
C PRO A 51 -2.52 -17.98 7.62
N GLY A 52 -3.27 -18.79 6.87
CA GLY A 52 -4.69 -19.05 7.13
C GLY A 52 -5.66 -18.13 6.38
N SER A 53 -5.16 -17.11 5.67
CA SER A 53 -5.96 -16.21 4.84
C SER A 53 -5.35 -16.02 3.44
N LYS A 54 -6.14 -15.46 2.52
CA LYS A 54 -5.69 -14.95 1.22
C LYS A 54 -6.41 -13.64 0.93
N HIS A 55 -5.74 -12.68 0.30
CA HIS A 55 -6.32 -11.37 0.03
C HIS A 55 -7.27 -11.42 -1.17
N TRP A 56 -8.26 -10.54 -1.28
CA TRP A 56 -9.20 -10.53 -2.43
C TRP A 56 -8.92 -9.41 -3.43
N ARG A 57 -7.77 -8.73 -3.29
CA ARG A 57 -7.32 -7.62 -4.15
C ARG A 57 -5.85 -7.77 -4.51
N ASN A 58 -5.46 -7.15 -5.61
CA ASN A 58 -4.07 -6.94 -6.03
C ASN A 58 -3.36 -5.94 -5.10
N ALA A 59 -2.07 -6.13 -4.81
CA ALA A 59 -1.29 -5.17 -4.04
C ALA A 59 -0.87 -3.98 -4.91
N PRO A 60 -1.27 -2.73 -4.62
CA PRO A 60 -0.81 -1.59 -5.41
C PRO A 60 0.71 -1.37 -5.24
N THR A 61 1.35 -0.76 -6.24
CA THR A 61 2.76 -0.36 -6.11
C THR A 61 2.97 0.64 -4.97
N LEU A 62 4.09 0.50 -4.26
CA LEU A 62 4.56 1.50 -3.29
C LEU A 62 5.46 2.57 -3.92
N LEU A 63 5.82 2.42 -5.19
CA LEU A 63 6.61 3.43 -5.90
C LEU A 63 5.83 4.74 -6.00
N ASN A 64 6.54 5.85 -5.79
CA ASN A 64 6.04 7.21 -5.89
C ASN A 64 4.91 7.55 -4.90
N ILE A 65 4.77 6.79 -3.81
CA ILE A 65 3.73 7.01 -2.79
C ILE A 65 3.76 8.41 -2.15
N VAL A 66 4.90 9.09 -2.20
CA VAL A 66 5.06 10.50 -1.79
C VAL A 66 4.15 11.46 -2.55
N TYR A 67 3.79 11.15 -3.80
CA TYR A 67 2.92 12.00 -4.63
C TYR A 67 1.44 11.66 -4.44
N LYS A 68 1.11 10.55 -3.77
CA LYS A 68 -0.27 10.09 -3.59
C LYS A 68 -1.09 11.09 -2.77
N GLY A 69 -0.48 11.81 -1.83
CA GLY A 69 -1.16 12.81 -1.02
C GLY A 69 -1.99 12.16 0.10
N LYS A 70 -3.28 11.94 -0.13
CA LYS A 70 -4.25 11.37 0.81
C LYS A 70 -5.07 10.27 0.11
N THR A 71 -5.79 9.47 0.88
CA THR A 71 -6.65 8.37 0.41
C THR A 71 -5.89 7.13 -0.07
N TYR A 72 -5.76 6.15 0.82
CA TYR A 72 -5.03 4.89 0.69
C TYR A 72 -6.00 3.70 0.67
N GLY A 73 -5.55 2.60 0.09
CA GLY A 73 -6.39 1.44 -0.22
C GLY A 73 -7.17 1.62 -1.53
N TRP A 74 -7.60 0.50 -2.11
CA TRP A 74 -8.39 0.49 -3.34
C TRP A 74 -9.78 1.11 -3.17
N ASP A 75 -10.34 1.05 -1.97
CA ASP A 75 -11.61 1.65 -1.58
C ASP A 75 -11.44 2.96 -0.79
N GLY A 76 -10.21 3.46 -0.63
CA GLY A 76 -9.96 4.74 0.02
C GLY A 76 -10.22 4.75 1.53
N MET A 77 -10.04 3.61 2.19
CA MET A 77 -10.33 3.42 3.62
C MET A 77 -9.61 4.38 4.56
N LEU A 78 -8.39 4.82 4.22
CA LEU A 78 -7.53 5.60 5.12
C LEU A 78 -7.00 6.85 4.44
N ASP A 79 -6.88 7.97 5.15
CA ASP A 79 -6.45 9.25 4.58
C ASP A 79 -5.02 9.66 4.94
N ASP A 80 -4.33 8.85 5.76
CA ASP A 80 -2.94 9.02 6.17
C ASP A 80 -2.08 7.75 5.96
N LEU A 81 -0.78 7.95 5.67
CA LEU A 81 0.15 6.85 5.39
C LEU A 81 0.57 6.08 6.65
N ASP A 82 0.71 6.75 7.80
CA ASP A 82 1.04 6.09 9.06
C ASP A 82 -0.12 5.22 9.54
N ASP A 83 -1.36 5.69 9.35
CA ASP A 83 -2.56 4.91 9.60
C ASP A 83 -2.64 3.68 8.67
N MET A 84 -2.40 3.87 7.37
CA MET A 84 -2.32 2.75 6.42
C MET A 84 -1.25 1.74 6.83
N LEU A 85 -0.06 2.21 7.18
CA LEU A 85 1.03 1.33 7.60
C LEU A 85 0.69 0.57 8.89
N ARG A 86 0.14 1.26 9.89
CA ARG A 86 -0.29 0.65 11.14
C ARG A 86 -1.31 -0.44 10.87
N ASP A 87 -2.36 -0.14 10.11
CA ASP A 87 -3.43 -1.08 9.82
C ASP A 87 -2.91 -2.31 9.06
N MET A 88 -2.04 -2.15 8.05
CA MET A 88 -1.45 -3.30 7.36
C MET A 88 -0.59 -4.18 8.28
N ILE A 89 0.09 -3.60 9.27
CA ILE A 89 0.90 -4.34 10.24
C ILE A 89 -0.01 -5.08 11.24
N THR A 90 -1.05 -4.43 11.76
CA THR A 90 -1.87 -5.00 12.84
C THR A 90 -3.05 -5.84 12.37
N ASP A 91 -3.52 -5.64 11.15
CA ASP A 91 -4.70 -6.33 10.64
C ASP A 91 -4.48 -7.85 10.58
N SER A 92 -5.48 -8.58 11.07
CA SER A 92 -5.44 -10.04 11.23
C SER A 92 -5.27 -10.81 9.92
N MET A 93 -5.65 -10.21 8.79
CA MET A 93 -5.55 -10.83 7.47
C MET A 93 -4.24 -10.46 6.80
N ASN A 94 -3.63 -9.32 7.15
CA ASN A 94 -2.40 -8.86 6.52
C ASN A 94 -1.15 -9.39 7.24
N MET A 95 -0.72 -8.75 8.33
CA MET A 95 0.49 -9.16 9.06
C MET A 95 0.25 -9.61 10.50
N ASN A 96 -0.96 -9.39 11.03
CA ASN A 96 -1.42 -9.87 12.35
C ASN A 96 -0.42 -9.63 13.49
N MET A 97 0.23 -8.47 13.50
CA MET A 97 1.24 -8.12 14.49
C MET A 97 0.63 -7.34 15.65
N ASP A 98 0.90 -7.78 16.87
CA ASP A 98 0.69 -6.96 18.06
C ASP A 98 1.82 -5.92 18.20
N MET A 99 1.46 -4.66 18.42
CA MET A 99 2.43 -3.55 18.44
C MET A 99 3.39 -3.61 19.64
N GLN A 100 2.96 -4.17 20.78
CA GLN A 100 3.82 -4.38 21.94
C GLN A 100 4.82 -5.51 21.64
N LEU A 101 4.35 -6.62 21.07
CA LEU A 101 5.22 -7.70 20.62
C LEU A 101 6.24 -7.23 19.60
N MET A 102 5.81 -6.42 18.62
CA MET A 102 6.67 -5.89 17.56
C MET A 102 7.88 -5.14 18.12
N GLN A 103 7.65 -4.17 19.00
CA GLN A 103 8.75 -3.36 19.54
C GLN A 103 9.66 -4.18 20.44
N GLU A 104 9.11 -5.06 21.29
CA GLU A 104 9.93 -5.91 22.16
C GLU A 104 10.79 -6.87 21.35
N ARG A 105 10.27 -7.40 20.23
CA ARG A 105 11.03 -8.25 19.32
C ARG A 105 12.26 -7.54 18.75
N PHE A 106 12.11 -6.30 18.30
CA PHE A 106 13.23 -5.55 17.73
C PHE A 106 14.19 -4.97 18.78
N LYS A 107 13.73 -4.73 20.02
CA LYS A 107 14.62 -4.39 21.15
C LYS A 107 15.61 -5.51 21.47
N GLN A 108 15.28 -6.76 21.18
CA GLN A 108 16.17 -7.91 21.43
C GLN A 108 17.17 -8.18 20.30
N ASP A 109 17.11 -7.46 19.17
CA ASP A 109 18.03 -7.67 18.05
C ASP A 109 19.11 -6.57 18.01
N PRO A 110 20.39 -6.91 18.27
CA PRO A 110 21.49 -5.94 18.27
C PRO A 110 21.63 -5.14 16.97
N LYS A 111 21.29 -5.75 15.82
CA LYS A 111 21.32 -5.06 14.52
C LYS A 111 20.30 -3.93 14.48
N PHE A 112 19.07 -4.19 14.92
CA PHE A 112 18.01 -3.18 14.90
C PHE A 112 18.24 -2.11 15.96
N VAL A 113 18.78 -2.47 17.14
CA VAL A 113 19.20 -1.50 18.17
C VAL A 113 20.27 -0.56 17.64
N ALA A 114 21.29 -1.07 16.93
CA ALA A 114 22.32 -0.25 16.31
C ALA A 114 21.74 0.69 15.23
N LEU A 115 20.92 0.16 14.31
CA LEU A 115 20.27 0.97 13.26
C LEU A 115 19.34 2.04 13.84
N ALA A 116 18.59 1.72 14.89
CA ALA A 116 17.74 2.68 15.60
C ALA A 116 18.57 3.80 16.24
N LYS A 117 19.68 3.45 16.90
CA LYS A 117 20.59 4.43 17.48
C LYS A 117 21.21 5.34 16.40
N GLU A 118 21.59 4.80 15.25
CA GLU A 118 22.10 5.61 14.13
C GLU A 118 21.03 6.55 13.55
N GLY A 119 19.79 6.07 13.38
CA GLY A 119 18.69 6.82 12.79
C GLY A 119 18.06 7.87 13.70
N TYR A 120 17.99 7.58 15.01
CA TYR A 120 17.20 8.34 15.96
C TYR A 120 17.99 8.84 17.17
N GLY A 121 19.20 8.33 17.42
CA GLY A 121 19.95 8.60 18.64
C GLY A 121 19.16 8.15 19.87
N ASP A 122 19.24 8.93 20.95
CA ASP A 122 18.52 8.66 22.19
C ASP A 122 17.13 9.32 22.23
N LYS A 123 16.50 9.55 21.07
CA LYS A 123 15.14 10.10 21.02
C LYS A 123 14.15 9.13 21.65
N ALA A 124 13.21 9.68 22.42
CA ALA A 124 12.05 8.95 22.90
C ALA A 124 10.89 9.23 21.95
N MET A 125 10.48 8.25 21.15
CA MET A 125 9.34 8.38 20.22
C MET A 125 8.13 7.63 20.76
N GLY A 126 7.11 8.34 21.23
CA GLY A 126 5.90 7.73 21.79
C GLY A 126 6.11 7.06 23.16
N THR A 127 7.18 7.42 23.86
CA THR A 127 7.49 7.00 25.23
C THR A 127 8.27 8.12 25.93
N SER A 128 8.40 8.05 27.25
CA SER A 128 9.34 8.87 28.03
C SER A 128 10.75 8.26 28.07
N GLN A 129 10.90 6.99 27.71
CA GLN A 129 12.17 6.26 27.77
C GLN A 129 13.04 6.54 26.53
N LYS A 130 14.19 7.18 26.75
CA LYS A 130 15.14 7.56 25.69
C LYS A 130 15.92 6.35 25.18
N GLY A 131 16.16 6.30 23.87
CA GLY A 131 17.01 5.28 23.24
C GLY A 131 16.33 3.92 23.05
N GLU A 132 15.06 3.78 23.41
CA GLU A 132 14.30 2.57 23.16
C GLU A 132 13.72 2.55 21.73
N ILE A 133 13.72 1.36 21.12
CA ILE A 133 12.91 1.10 19.93
C ILE A 133 11.45 1.05 20.36
N THR A 134 10.61 1.85 19.71
CA THR A 134 9.16 1.85 19.92
C THR A 134 8.43 1.55 18.62
N HIS A 135 7.17 1.14 18.73
CA HIS A 135 6.34 0.94 17.55
C HIS A 135 6.22 2.21 16.68
N TYR A 136 6.19 3.42 17.29
CA TYR A 136 6.22 4.69 16.57
C TYR A 136 7.51 4.90 15.78
N MET A 137 8.66 4.54 16.35
CA MET A 137 9.95 4.63 15.67
C MET A 137 10.00 3.67 14.47
N ILE A 138 9.55 2.43 14.64
CA ILE A 138 9.47 1.41 13.59
C ILE A 138 8.62 1.92 12.42
N ARG A 139 7.39 2.39 12.69
CA ARG A 139 6.51 2.93 11.65
C ARG A 139 7.11 4.14 10.95
N ASN A 140 7.69 5.06 11.72
CA ASN A 140 8.33 6.25 11.15
C ASN A 140 9.53 5.89 10.25
N ALA A 141 10.34 4.90 10.61
CA ALA A 141 11.46 4.46 9.81
C ALA A 141 10.98 3.83 8.49
N LEU A 142 9.94 2.98 8.55
CA LEU A 142 9.29 2.42 7.37
C LEU A 142 8.76 3.51 6.44
N ILE A 143 8.04 4.51 6.96
CA ILE A 143 7.57 5.66 6.16
C ILE A 143 8.75 6.35 5.49
N GLN A 144 9.83 6.66 6.23
CA GLN A 144 10.99 7.32 5.64
C GLN A 144 11.61 6.50 4.50
N PHE A 145 11.67 5.17 4.62
CA PHE A 145 12.08 4.29 3.52
C PHE A 145 11.11 4.36 2.33
N LEU A 146 9.80 4.26 2.56
CA LEU A 146 8.79 4.39 1.50
C LEU A 146 8.89 5.74 0.78
N GLU A 147 9.23 6.82 1.49
CA GLU A 147 9.41 8.14 0.90
C GLU A 147 10.65 8.24 0.00
N THR A 148 11.58 7.29 0.08
CA THR A 148 12.73 7.20 -0.84
C THR A 148 12.40 6.45 -2.13
N LEU A 149 11.28 5.74 -2.19
CA LEU A 149 10.83 4.94 -3.33
C LEU A 149 10.27 5.83 -4.45
N VAL A 150 11.10 6.72 -4.98
CA VAL A 150 10.73 7.69 -6.01
C VAL A 150 11.49 7.40 -7.29
N SER A 151 10.75 7.32 -8.39
CA SER A 151 11.34 7.12 -9.71
C SER A 151 12.23 8.30 -10.08
N LYS A 152 13.46 8.00 -10.49
CA LYS A 152 14.45 9.01 -10.92
C LYS A 152 14.65 8.92 -12.42
N ASN A 153 14.99 10.05 -13.04
CA ASN A 153 15.32 10.11 -14.47
C ASN A 153 14.19 9.67 -15.42
N VAL A 154 12.93 9.79 -15.00
CA VAL A 154 11.78 9.47 -15.84
C VAL A 154 11.74 10.43 -17.06
N PRO A 155 11.70 9.93 -18.31
CA PRO A 155 11.65 10.78 -19.50
C PRO A 155 10.48 11.76 -19.50
N PHE A 156 9.32 11.33 -18.99
CA PHE A 156 8.14 12.17 -18.80
C PHE A 156 8.42 13.38 -17.90
N ASP A 157 9.02 13.16 -16.73
CA ASP A 157 9.30 14.23 -15.76
C ASP A 157 10.38 15.21 -16.27
N LYS A 158 11.29 14.75 -17.14
CA LYS A 158 12.31 15.59 -17.80
C LYS A 158 11.81 16.31 -19.06
N GLY A 159 10.57 16.03 -19.51
CA GLY A 159 10.06 16.52 -20.80
C GLY A 159 10.77 15.92 -22.03
N ASN A 160 11.57 14.87 -21.84
CA ASN A 160 12.35 14.21 -22.90
C ASN A 160 11.58 12.99 -23.45
N LEU A 161 10.38 13.22 -23.97
CA LEU A 161 9.57 12.18 -24.59
C LEU A 161 9.96 11.96 -26.05
N SER A 162 9.94 10.70 -26.51
CA SER A 162 10.01 10.40 -27.94
C SER A 162 8.77 10.93 -28.68
N GLU A 163 8.85 11.10 -30.00
CA GLU A 163 7.72 11.59 -30.81
C GLU A 163 6.46 10.73 -30.62
N LYS A 164 6.59 9.40 -30.65
CA LYS A 164 5.48 8.48 -30.38
C LYS A 164 4.88 8.66 -28.97
N ALA A 165 5.71 8.95 -27.97
CA ALA A 165 5.23 9.23 -26.62
C ALA A 165 4.52 10.60 -26.51
N LYS A 166 4.94 11.60 -27.30
CA LYS A 166 4.23 12.89 -27.41
C LYS A 166 2.86 12.71 -28.06
N GLU A 167 2.75 11.91 -29.13
CA GLU A 167 1.48 11.55 -29.76
C GLU A 167 0.55 10.83 -28.76
N GLY A 168 1.09 9.85 -28.01
CA GLY A 168 0.36 9.16 -26.95
C GLY A 168 -0.12 10.12 -25.85
N MET A 169 0.70 11.09 -25.46
CA MET A 169 0.31 12.13 -24.50
C MET A 169 -0.78 13.05 -25.05
N ALA A 170 -0.74 13.41 -26.33
CA ALA A 170 -1.80 14.18 -26.97
C ALA A 170 -3.13 13.42 -26.98
N LEU A 171 -3.10 12.10 -27.26
CA LEU A 171 -4.26 11.23 -27.16
C LEU A 171 -4.80 11.17 -25.72
N PHE A 172 -3.92 10.92 -24.75
CA PHE A 172 -4.22 10.81 -23.32
C PHE A 172 -4.90 12.05 -22.74
N LYS A 173 -4.45 13.24 -23.18
CA LYS A 173 -5.00 14.53 -22.77
C LYS A 173 -6.25 14.94 -23.54
N GLY A 174 -6.31 14.58 -24.81
CA GLY A 174 -7.37 14.97 -25.73
C GLY A 174 -8.49 13.92 -25.81
N LYS A 175 -8.67 13.35 -27.01
CA LYS A 175 -9.84 12.54 -27.34
C LYS A 175 -10.04 11.27 -26.50
N ALA A 176 -8.99 10.72 -25.87
CA ALA A 176 -9.15 9.56 -24.99
C ALA A 176 -9.61 9.92 -23.57
N GLY A 177 -9.50 11.20 -23.16
CA GLY A 177 -10.02 11.68 -21.88
C GLY A 177 -9.33 11.13 -20.63
N CYS A 178 -8.24 10.37 -20.74
CA CYS A 178 -7.60 9.68 -19.61
C CYS A 178 -7.16 10.64 -18.50
N ILE A 179 -6.74 11.86 -18.87
CA ILE A 179 -6.31 12.90 -17.93
C ILE A 179 -7.42 13.36 -16.96
N GLN A 180 -8.70 13.08 -17.25
CA GLN A 180 -9.80 13.46 -16.37
C GLN A 180 -9.68 12.81 -14.99
N CYS A 181 -9.19 11.56 -14.93
CA CYS A 181 -8.95 10.84 -13.67
C CYS A 181 -7.45 10.66 -13.39
N HIS A 182 -6.62 10.49 -14.44
CA HIS A 182 -5.18 10.24 -14.28
C HIS A 182 -4.36 11.50 -14.56
N ASN A 183 -4.20 12.33 -13.54
CA ASN A 183 -3.52 13.63 -13.66
C ASN A 183 -2.55 13.91 -12.50
N GLY A 184 -1.90 15.07 -12.58
CA GLY A 184 -0.94 15.51 -11.57
C GLY A 184 0.34 14.67 -11.53
N PRO A 185 1.21 14.93 -10.55
CA PRO A 185 2.49 14.24 -10.44
C PRO A 185 2.34 12.75 -10.15
N TYR A 186 1.21 12.27 -9.60
CA TYR A 186 0.96 10.85 -9.34
C TYR A 186 0.16 10.15 -10.44
N PHE A 187 -0.26 10.84 -11.51
CA PHE A 187 -1.19 10.29 -12.52
C PHE A 187 -2.45 9.67 -11.92
N SER A 188 -3.02 10.34 -10.93
CA SER A 188 -4.24 9.95 -10.25
C SER A 188 -4.85 11.17 -9.57
N ASP A 189 -6.17 11.29 -9.68
CA ASP A 189 -6.97 12.27 -8.96
C ASP A 189 -7.31 11.82 -7.52
N ASN A 190 -6.92 10.59 -7.15
CA ASN A 190 -7.25 9.91 -5.89
C ASN A 190 -8.75 9.89 -5.55
N LYS A 191 -9.62 9.89 -6.56
CA LYS A 191 -11.08 9.81 -6.37
C LYS A 191 -11.62 8.43 -6.71
N PRO A 192 -12.77 8.05 -6.12
CA PRO A 192 -13.44 6.79 -6.41
C PRO A 192 -14.19 6.86 -7.75
N HIS A 193 -13.89 5.92 -8.67
CA HIS A 193 -14.57 5.77 -9.96
C HIS A 193 -14.88 4.31 -10.26
N ASN A 194 -15.95 4.04 -11.00
CA ASN A 194 -16.31 2.70 -11.47
C ASN A 194 -16.16 2.66 -12.99
N THR A 195 -15.19 1.88 -13.48
CA THR A 195 -14.88 1.71 -14.90
C THR A 195 -15.45 0.41 -15.48
N GLY A 196 -16.28 -0.32 -14.73
CA GLY A 196 -16.92 -1.55 -15.19
C GLY A 196 -15.97 -2.75 -15.31
N ILE A 197 -14.89 -2.79 -14.52
CA ILE A 197 -13.97 -3.93 -14.49
C ILE A 197 -14.72 -5.20 -14.08
N PRO A 198 -14.59 -6.31 -14.84
CA PRO A 198 -15.16 -7.59 -14.44
C PRO A 198 -14.63 -8.08 -13.09
N GLU A 199 -15.46 -8.81 -12.36
CA GLU A 199 -15.05 -9.41 -11.08
C GLU A 199 -14.12 -10.61 -11.31
N ASN A 200 -13.14 -10.78 -10.43
CA ASN A 200 -12.30 -11.97 -10.43
C ASN A 200 -13.04 -13.11 -9.69
N PRO A 201 -13.44 -14.20 -10.39
CA PRO A 201 -14.26 -15.25 -9.79
C PRO A 201 -13.55 -16.00 -8.66
N GLU A 202 -12.22 -15.95 -8.57
CA GLU A 202 -11.46 -16.58 -7.49
C GLU A 202 -11.78 -15.98 -6.12
N VAL A 203 -12.23 -14.72 -6.06
CA VAL A 203 -12.71 -14.08 -4.82
C VAL A 203 -13.90 -14.83 -4.22
N PHE A 204 -14.72 -15.48 -5.06
CA PHE A 204 -15.93 -16.19 -4.64
C PHE A 204 -15.79 -17.72 -4.65
N LYS A 205 -14.74 -18.25 -5.30
CA LYS A 205 -14.49 -19.68 -5.41
C LYS A 205 -13.46 -20.20 -4.41
N ASP A 206 -12.40 -19.43 -4.13
CA ASP A 206 -11.39 -19.82 -3.14
C ASP A 206 -11.94 -19.54 -1.73
N PRO A 207 -12.07 -20.56 -0.86
CA PRO A 207 -12.66 -20.38 0.47
C PRO A 207 -11.90 -19.40 1.36
N GLN A 208 -10.56 -19.36 1.25
CA GLN A 208 -9.76 -18.44 2.06
C GLN A 208 -9.96 -17.00 1.59
N ARG A 209 -9.95 -16.75 0.27
CA ARG A 209 -10.23 -15.40 -0.28
C ARG A 209 -11.64 -14.94 0.05
N HIS A 210 -12.63 -15.84 -0.10
CA HIS A 210 -14.02 -15.50 0.17
C HIS A 210 -14.25 -15.19 1.66
N PHE A 211 -13.65 -15.99 2.55
CA PHE A 211 -13.69 -15.73 3.98
C PHE A 211 -13.10 -14.37 4.33
N THR A 212 -11.89 -14.05 3.86
CA THR A 212 -11.23 -12.76 4.06
C THR A 212 -12.10 -11.60 3.56
N TYR A 213 -12.66 -11.72 2.35
CA TYR A 213 -13.55 -10.73 1.76
C TYR A 213 -14.81 -10.47 2.60
N VAL A 214 -15.47 -11.53 3.09
CA VAL A 214 -16.65 -11.42 3.94
C VAL A 214 -16.29 -10.85 5.32
N ALA A 215 -15.16 -11.25 5.90
CA ALA A 215 -14.66 -10.74 7.17
C ALA A 215 -14.39 -9.23 7.10
N TYR A 216 -13.73 -8.78 6.02
CA TYR A 216 -13.52 -7.36 5.77
C TYR A 216 -14.85 -6.60 5.63
N MET A 217 -15.79 -7.11 4.84
CA MET A 217 -17.12 -6.48 4.72
C MET A 217 -17.89 -6.44 6.04
N MET A 218 -17.73 -7.46 6.89
CA MET A 218 -18.29 -7.46 8.24
C MET A 218 -17.67 -6.36 9.10
N PHE A 219 -16.33 -6.28 9.14
CA PHE A 219 -15.59 -5.25 9.87
C PHE A 219 -16.00 -3.85 9.43
N MET A 220 -16.13 -3.64 8.12
CA MET A 220 -16.55 -2.36 7.56
C MET A 220 -18.03 -2.06 7.78
N GLY A 221 -18.85 -2.98 8.30
CA GLY A 221 -20.29 -2.76 8.45
C GLY A 221 -21.02 -2.66 7.11
N VAL A 222 -20.73 -3.58 6.18
CA VAL A 222 -21.47 -3.72 4.92
C VAL A 222 -22.73 -4.57 5.16
N ASP A 223 -23.88 -4.00 4.85
CA ASP A 223 -25.16 -4.71 4.89
C ASP A 223 -25.21 -5.80 3.83
N ASN A 224 -25.96 -6.87 4.12
CA ASN A 224 -26.18 -7.97 3.19
C ASN A 224 -24.87 -8.61 2.66
N ARG A 225 -23.78 -8.53 3.43
CA ARG A 225 -22.41 -8.99 3.09
C ARG A 225 -22.31 -10.39 2.48
N MET A 226 -23.19 -11.31 2.86
CA MET A 226 -23.21 -12.69 2.34
C MET A 226 -23.76 -12.81 0.92
N ASN A 227 -24.48 -11.79 0.43
CA ASN A 227 -25.20 -11.83 -0.84
C ASN A 227 -24.58 -10.95 -1.92
N TRP A 228 -23.58 -10.12 -1.58
CA TRP A 228 -22.80 -9.45 -2.61
C TRP A 228 -22.04 -10.49 -3.44
N ARG A 229 -22.05 -10.30 -4.76
CA ARG A 229 -21.34 -11.11 -5.75
C ARG A 229 -20.32 -10.26 -6.51
N ARG A 230 -19.79 -9.25 -5.82
CA ARG A 230 -18.83 -8.29 -6.35
C ARG A 230 -18.07 -7.58 -5.23
N ASP A 231 -16.85 -7.13 -5.49
CA ASP A 231 -16.20 -6.19 -4.58
C ASP A 231 -16.95 -4.84 -4.61
N VAL A 232 -17.42 -4.41 -3.44
CA VAL A 232 -18.24 -3.21 -3.30
C VAL A 232 -17.41 -1.92 -3.34
N GLY A 233 -16.09 -2.01 -3.23
CA GLY A 233 -15.18 -0.86 -3.34
C GLY A 233 -15.50 0.25 -2.34
N TYR A 234 -15.45 1.51 -2.79
CA TYR A 234 -15.66 2.73 -2.00
C TYR A 234 -16.98 2.75 -1.19
N TYR A 235 -17.97 1.96 -1.57
CA TYR A 235 -19.17 1.75 -0.75
C TYR A 235 -18.86 1.29 0.68
N THR A 236 -17.74 0.58 0.91
CA THR A 236 -17.31 0.22 2.27
C THR A 236 -17.16 1.44 3.17
N ILE A 237 -16.84 2.60 2.60
CA ILE A 237 -16.66 3.88 3.29
C ILE A 237 -17.91 4.76 3.17
N SER A 238 -18.40 5.00 1.95
CA SER A 238 -19.45 6.00 1.72
C SER A 238 -20.84 5.57 2.16
N LYS A 239 -21.10 4.25 2.19
CA LYS A 239 -22.41 3.65 2.44
C LYS A 239 -23.51 4.09 1.46
N ASP A 240 -23.19 4.78 0.36
CA ASP A 240 -24.11 5.09 -0.72
C ASP A 240 -24.08 3.99 -1.79
N LYS A 241 -25.23 3.37 -2.08
CA LYS A 241 -25.35 2.32 -3.10
C LYS A 241 -24.88 2.77 -4.49
N LYS A 242 -24.87 4.07 -4.79
CA LYS A 242 -24.34 4.63 -6.05
C LYS A 242 -22.82 4.48 -6.17
N ASP A 243 -22.13 4.21 -5.08
CA ASP A 243 -20.68 4.04 -5.02
C ASP A 243 -20.21 2.59 -5.09
N VAL A 244 -21.14 1.64 -5.19
CA VAL A 244 -20.81 0.23 -5.31
C VAL A 244 -19.95 -0.02 -6.56
N GLY A 245 -18.78 -0.62 -6.32
CA GLY A 245 -17.80 -0.93 -7.35
C GLY A 245 -16.95 0.25 -7.82
N LYS A 246 -17.01 1.39 -7.11
CA LYS A 246 -16.05 2.47 -7.34
C LYS A 246 -14.75 2.16 -6.60
N PHE A 247 -13.63 2.44 -7.22
CA PHE A 247 -12.30 2.29 -6.62
C PHE A 247 -11.48 3.55 -6.82
N ILE A 248 -10.57 3.81 -5.91
CA ILE A 248 -9.64 4.93 -5.99
C ILE A 248 -8.79 4.77 -7.24
N THR A 249 -8.73 5.82 -8.06
CA THR A 249 -7.89 5.86 -9.27
C THR A 249 -6.45 5.46 -8.93
N PRO A 250 -5.91 4.35 -9.48
CA PRO A 250 -4.52 3.98 -9.24
C PRO A 250 -3.58 4.91 -10.03
N THR A 251 -2.32 4.97 -9.59
CA THR A 251 -1.27 5.66 -10.37
C THR A 251 -0.99 4.92 -11.68
N LEU A 252 -0.70 5.68 -12.74
CA LEU A 252 -0.15 5.13 -13.99
C LEU A 252 1.38 5.21 -14.05
N ARG A 253 2.06 5.58 -12.96
CA ARG A 253 3.51 5.46 -12.90
C ARG A 253 3.89 3.99 -12.79
N GLU A 254 5.00 3.62 -13.44
CA GLU A 254 5.63 2.31 -13.34
C GLU A 254 4.83 1.11 -13.87
N LEU A 255 3.81 1.32 -14.69
CA LEU A 255 2.96 0.25 -15.24
C LEU A 255 3.72 -0.89 -15.94
N LYS A 256 4.92 -0.63 -16.46
CA LYS A 256 5.76 -1.68 -17.09
C LYS A 256 6.16 -2.80 -16.13
N SER A 257 6.17 -2.53 -14.83
CA SER A 257 6.65 -3.45 -13.80
C SER A 257 5.57 -3.83 -12.78
N THR A 258 4.32 -3.38 -12.98
CA THR A 258 3.25 -3.53 -11.98
C THR A 258 2.02 -4.26 -12.52
N ALA A 259 2.22 -5.11 -13.53
CA ALA A 259 1.19 -6.06 -13.95
C ALA A 259 1.07 -7.21 -12.92
N PRO A 260 -0.11 -7.83 -12.77
CA PRO A 260 -1.37 -7.54 -13.45
C PRO A 260 -2.05 -6.26 -12.94
N TYR A 261 -3.06 -5.76 -13.65
CA TYR A 261 -3.62 -4.42 -13.43
C TYR A 261 -4.97 -4.45 -12.71
N MET A 262 -5.42 -3.29 -12.26
CA MET A 262 -6.69 -3.08 -11.54
C MET A 262 -6.70 -3.69 -10.13
N HIS A 263 -7.82 -3.54 -9.43
CA HIS A 263 -7.96 -3.92 -8.03
C HIS A 263 -7.97 -5.43 -7.80
N ASN A 264 -8.23 -6.23 -8.84
CA ASN A 264 -8.40 -7.68 -8.75
C ASN A 264 -7.53 -8.46 -9.76
N GLY A 265 -6.52 -7.78 -10.33
CA GLY A 265 -5.54 -8.32 -11.28
C GLY A 265 -6.11 -8.74 -12.62
#